data_AF-A0AAN7ZYY3-F1
#
_entry.id   AF-A0AAN7ZYY3-F1
#
_cell.length_a   1.000
_cell.length_b   1.000
_cell.length_c   1.000
_cell.angle_alpha   90.00
_cell.angle_beta   90.00
_cell.angle_gamma   90.00
#
_symmetry.space_group_name_H-M   'P 1'
#
loop_
_entity.id
_entity.type
_entity.pdbx_description
1 polymer ?
#
loop_
_entity_poly.entity_id
_entity_poly.type
_entity_poly.pdbx_seq_one_letter_code
_entity_poly.pdbx_strand_id
1 'polypeptide(L)'
;MPDLHTLPTGWRPENAIRNNGPTDLAVERYKLRELAEGWPMYRDSCEWENLASIFAPNAYIYTSWTGRVHYKDFIEASKAATDDGAFIMHRCLGASTDIDPGGTRAVTKLKATITQRFVLDGCEVDADADCRFCFFFEKGTRTVTDIAEGEWRARYVRHWYERDKLVAVNPTKVPKLDEVELAKHPYPYSHRLCKGT
;
A
#
# COMPACT_ATOMS: atom_id res chain seq x y z
N MET A 1 -29.74 -0.79 -16.26
CA MET A 1 -28.42 -1.31 -15.85
C MET A 1 -27.58 -0.11 -15.44
N PRO A 2 -26.91 -0.11 -14.28
CA PRO A 2 -25.99 0.98 -13.93
C PRO A 2 -24.85 1.04 -14.96
N ASP A 3 -24.42 2.25 -15.31
CA ASP A 3 -23.20 2.44 -16.11
C ASP A 3 -21.98 2.15 -15.22
N LEU A 4 -21.27 1.06 -15.52
CA LEU A 4 -20.08 0.61 -14.80
C LEU A 4 -18.78 0.92 -15.56
N HIS A 5 -18.87 1.62 -16.69
CA HIS A 5 -17.76 1.80 -17.63
C HIS A 5 -17.33 3.26 -17.78
N THR A 6 -18.26 4.20 -17.60
CA THR A 6 -17.94 5.64 -17.63
C THR A 6 -17.45 6.11 -16.27
N LEU A 7 -16.27 6.71 -16.24
CA LEU A 7 -15.81 7.42 -15.05
C LEU A 7 -16.34 8.87 -15.08
N PRO A 8 -16.63 9.47 -13.92
CA PRO A 8 -17.07 10.86 -13.88
C PRO A 8 -15.97 11.80 -14.43
N THR A 9 -16.38 12.93 -14.99
CA THR A 9 -15.47 13.95 -15.52
C THR A 9 -14.44 14.37 -14.46
N GLY A 10 -13.17 14.46 -14.87
CA GLY A 10 -12.07 14.85 -13.97
C GLY A 10 -11.53 13.74 -13.07
N TRP A 11 -12.05 12.51 -13.14
CA TRP A 11 -11.54 11.40 -12.32
C TRP A 11 -10.26 10.76 -12.84
N ARG A 12 -9.95 10.90 -14.14
CA ARG A 12 -8.71 10.36 -14.73
C ARG A 12 -7.73 11.50 -15.00
N PRO A 13 -6.42 11.29 -14.74
CA PRO A 13 -5.42 12.22 -15.22
C PRO A 13 -5.27 12.06 -16.73
N GLU A 14 -5.81 13.03 -17.48
CA GLU A 14 -5.84 13.04 -18.95
C GLU A 14 -4.45 13.26 -19.56
N ASN A 15 -3.61 14.04 -18.88
CA ASN A 15 -2.27 14.39 -19.36
C ASN A 15 -1.16 13.47 -18.82
N ALA A 16 -1.50 12.44 -18.03
CA ALA A 16 -0.50 11.53 -17.50
C ALA A 16 0.06 10.62 -18.59
N ILE A 17 1.38 10.56 -18.67
CA ILE A 17 2.11 9.66 -19.56
C ILE A 17 2.19 8.27 -18.91
N ARG A 18 1.79 7.28 -19.69
CA ARG A 18 1.80 5.85 -19.39
C ARG A 18 2.17 5.09 -20.68
N ASN A 19 2.32 3.77 -20.62
CA ASN A 19 2.43 2.83 -21.75
C ASN A 19 3.21 3.35 -22.99
N ASN A 20 4.46 2.91 -23.19
CA ASN A 20 5.31 3.35 -24.32
C ASN A 20 5.56 4.86 -24.38
N GLY A 21 5.52 5.55 -23.24
CA GLY A 21 5.95 6.96 -23.16
C GLY A 21 7.44 7.14 -23.48
N PRO A 22 7.91 8.39 -23.62
CA PRO A 22 9.32 8.73 -23.88
C PRO A 22 10.30 8.01 -22.95
N THR A 23 11.50 7.71 -23.45
CA THR A 23 12.49 6.86 -22.76
C THR A 23 12.94 7.49 -21.44
N ASP A 24 13.17 8.79 -21.42
CA ASP A 24 13.49 9.57 -20.22
C ASP A 24 12.41 9.41 -19.14
N LEU A 25 11.14 9.57 -19.49
CA LEU A 25 10.02 9.35 -18.56
C LEU A 25 9.83 7.87 -18.19
N ALA A 26 10.20 6.94 -19.08
CA ALA A 26 10.17 5.50 -18.77
C ALA A 26 11.19 5.14 -17.68
N VAL A 27 12.39 5.73 -17.73
CA VAL A 27 13.41 5.58 -16.67
C VAL A 27 12.91 6.15 -15.35
N GLU A 28 12.26 7.31 -15.35
CA GLU A 28 11.69 7.88 -14.12
C GLU A 28 10.59 6.99 -13.53
N ARG A 29 9.71 6.42 -14.38
CA ARG A 29 8.71 5.43 -13.93
C ARG A 29 9.36 4.16 -13.36
N TYR A 30 10.53 3.75 -13.84
CA TYR A 30 11.26 2.63 -13.26
C TYR A 30 11.77 2.93 -11.84
N LYS A 31 12.36 4.11 -11.61
CA LYS A 31 12.77 4.55 -10.25
C LYS A 31 11.57 4.60 -9.29
N LEU A 32 10.43 5.09 -9.76
CA LEU A 32 9.19 5.15 -8.98
C LEU A 32 8.62 3.77 -8.65
N ARG A 33 8.82 2.79 -9.54
CA ARG A 33 8.47 1.39 -9.28
C ARG A 33 9.40 0.77 -8.25
N GLU A 34 10.70 1.03 -8.33
CA GLU A 34 11.69 0.60 -7.32
C GLU A 34 11.31 1.12 -5.93
N LEU A 35 10.97 2.40 -5.79
CA LEU A 35 10.52 2.98 -4.52
C LEU A 35 9.22 2.33 -4.00
N ALA A 36 8.25 2.10 -4.88
CA ALA A 36 6.96 1.52 -4.49
C ALA A 36 7.09 0.04 -4.07
N GLU A 37 7.88 -0.75 -4.81
CA GLU A 37 8.16 -2.16 -4.50
C GLU A 37 9.14 -2.32 -3.32
N GLY A 38 9.97 -1.31 -3.07
CA GLY A 38 10.85 -1.24 -1.90
C GLY A 38 10.08 -1.15 -0.60
N TRP A 39 8.92 -0.47 -0.56
CA TRP A 39 8.11 -0.36 0.67
C TRP A 39 7.86 -1.72 1.35
N PRO A 40 7.21 -2.70 0.68
CA PRO A 40 6.93 -3.97 1.32
C PRO A 40 8.21 -4.73 1.66
N MET A 41 9.23 -4.67 0.78
CA MET A 41 10.50 -5.34 1.00
C MET A 41 11.19 -4.85 2.28
N TYR A 42 11.28 -3.54 2.47
CA TYR A 42 11.95 -2.93 3.60
C TYR A 42 11.15 -3.08 4.89
N ARG A 43 9.82 -2.84 4.83
CA ARG A 43 8.96 -2.93 6.02
C ARG A 43 8.94 -4.35 6.57
N ASP A 44 8.77 -5.35 5.72
CA ASP A 44 8.61 -6.73 6.17
C ASP A 44 9.94 -7.30 6.69
N SER A 45 11.07 -6.77 6.22
CA SER A 45 12.42 -7.17 6.65
C SER A 45 13.02 -6.25 7.73
N CYS A 46 12.24 -5.34 8.31
CA CYS A 46 12.68 -4.38 9.32
C CYS A 46 13.84 -3.45 8.86
N GLU A 47 13.98 -3.19 7.56
CA GLU A 47 14.98 -2.26 7.01
C GLU A 47 14.48 -0.81 7.13
N TRP A 48 14.37 -0.33 8.37
CA TRP A 48 13.69 0.93 8.68
C TRP A 48 14.32 2.17 8.04
N GLU A 49 15.63 2.19 7.86
CA GLU A 49 16.34 3.28 7.18
C GLU A 49 15.98 3.33 5.69
N ASN A 50 15.96 2.16 5.03
CA ASN A 50 15.57 2.03 3.63
C ASN A 50 14.08 2.38 3.44
N LEU A 51 13.21 1.94 4.35
CA LEU A 51 11.81 2.33 4.37
C LEU A 51 11.65 3.84 4.52
N ALA A 52 12.35 4.46 5.49
CA ALA A 52 12.31 5.89 5.71
C ALA A 52 12.78 6.70 4.48
N SER A 53 13.72 6.17 3.70
CA SER A 53 14.24 6.82 2.50
C SER A 53 13.19 6.99 1.38
N ILE A 54 12.09 6.24 1.40
CA ILE A 54 11.03 6.38 0.39
C ILE A 54 10.29 7.72 0.53
N PHE A 55 10.30 8.33 1.72
CA PHE A 55 9.42 9.42 2.09
C PHE A 55 10.08 10.78 2.05
N ALA A 56 9.29 11.79 1.70
CA ALA A 56 9.70 13.17 1.88
C ALA A 56 9.58 13.57 3.37
N PRO A 57 10.27 14.62 3.84
CA PRO A 57 10.27 14.99 5.25
C PRO A 57 8.88 15.26 5.86
N ASN A 58 7.91 15.68 5.04
CA ASN A 58 6.53 15.99 5.44
C ASN A 58 5.50 14.95 4.96
N ALA A 59 5.94 13.72 4.68
CA ALA A 59 5.08 12.69 4.11
C ALA A 59 4.04 12.15 5.10
N TYR A 60 2.88 11.79 4.57
CA TYR A 60 1.80 11.15 5.32
C TYR A 60 1.41 9.80 4.74
N ILE A 61 1.08 8.87 5.62
CA ILE A 61 0.56 7.55 5.27
C ILE A 61 -0.88 7.46 5.74
N TYR A 62 -1.74 6.88 4.90
CA TYR A 62 -3.13 6.62 5.20
C TYR A 62 -3.42 5.14 5.05
N THR A 63 -3.67 4.47 6.17
CA THR A 63 -4.19 3.10 6.21
C THR A 63 -5.58 3.09 6.86
N SER A 64 -6.31 1.98 6.72
CA SER A 64 -7.63 1.81 7.36
C SER A 64 -7.55 1.77 8.89
N TRP A 65 -6.41 1.41 9.47
CA TRP A 65 -6.24 1.19 10.90
C TRP A 65 -5.51 2.33 11.61
N THR A 66 -4.57 3.02 10.94
CA THR A 66 -3.92 4.23 11.49
C THR A 66 -4.67 5.52 11.19
N GLY A 67 -5.53 5.53 10.16
CA GLY A 67 -5.93 6.78 9.53
C GLY A 67 -4.73 7.52 8.94
N ARG A 68 -4.80 8.86 8.86
CA ARG A 68 -3.71 9.71 8.35
C ARG A 68 -2.70 10.00 9.46
N VAL A 69 -1.48 9.48 9.32
CA VAL A 69 -0.37 9.71 10.26
C VAL A 69 0.89 10.15 9.52
N HIS A 70 1.82 10.80 10.22
CA HIS A 70 3.12 11.11 9.66
C HIS A 70 3.92 9.82 9.44
N TYR A 71 4.81 9.79 8.43
CA TYR A 71 5.48 8.53 8.06
C TYR A 71 6.36 7.97 9.19
N LYS A 72 6.97 8.83 10.00
CA LYS A 72 7.77 8.41 11.16
C LYS A 72 6.90 7.72 12.21
N ASP A 73 5.72 8.26 12.51
CA ASP A 73 4.79 7.67 13.48
C ASP A 73 4.31 6.30 13.00
N PHE A 74 4.09 6.14 11.70
CA PHE A 74 3.76 4.84 11.11
C PHE A 74 4.90 3.82 11.23
N ILE A 75 6.17 4.25 11.06
CA ILE A 75 7.33 3.38 11.23
C ILE A 75 7.45 2.93 12.69
N GLU A 76 7.31 3.86 13.65
CA GLU A 76 7.35 3.51 15.07
C GLU A 76 6.20 2.58 15.48
N ALA A 77 4.99 2.83 14.99
CA ALA A 77 3.85 1.93 15.20
C ALA A 77 4.09 0.54 14.56
N SER A 78 4.75 0.49 13.39
CA SER A 78 5.10 -0.78 12.73
C SER A 78 6.14 -1.56 13.53
N LYS A 79 7.17 -0.89 14.08
CA LYS A 79 8.17 -1.51 14.96
C LYS A 79 7.51 -2.10 16.21
N ALA A 80 6.68 -1.32 16.90
CA ALA A 80 5.97 -1.77 18.09
C ALA A 80 5.10 -3.01 17.80
N ALA A 81 4.37 -3.02 16.67
CA ALA A 81 3.59 -4.17 16.26
C ALA A 81 4.45 -5.41 15.98
N THR A 82 5.63 -5.23 15.36
CA THR A 82 6.59 -6.33 15.16
C THR A 82 7.13 -6.87 16.48
N ASP A 83 7.44 -6.00 17.45
CA ASP A 83 7.88 -6.39 18.80
C ASP A 83 6.79 -7.18 19.55
N ASP A 84 5.51 -6.85 19.32
CA ASP A 84 4.34 -7.58 19.81
C ASP A 84 4.04 -8.88 19.04
N GLY A 85 4.91 -9.26 18.08
CA GLY A 85 4.82 -10.50 17.31
C GLY A 85 3.90 -10.46 16.09
N ALA A 86 3.44 -9.26 15.67
CA ALA A 86 2.66 -9.11 14.44
C ALA A 86 3.58 -9.12 13.22
N PHE A 87 3.86 -10.31 12.70
CA PHE A 87 4.60 -10.50 11.45
C PHE A 87 3.65 -10.44 10.26
N ILE A 88 3.84 -9.42 9.42
CA ILE A 88 3.03 -9.14 8.24
C ILE A 88 3.91 -9.28 7.01
N MET A 89 3.41 -9.98 5.99
CA MET A 89 4.13 -10.21 4.73
C MET A 89 3.33 -9.70 3.54
N HIS A 90 4.00 -9.03 2.61
CA HIS A 90 3.41 -8.50 1.39
C HIS A 90 3.89 -9.27 0.17
N ARG A 91 2.95 -9.75 -0.64
CA ARG A 91 3.22 -10.27 -1.99
C ARG A 91 2.91 -9.20 -3.02
N CYS A 92 3.93 -8.67 -3.70
CA CYS A 92 3.75 -7.71 -4.78
C CYS A 92 3.31 -8.42 -6.07
N LEU A 93 2.23 -7.93 -6.68
CA LEU A 93 1.61 -8.53 -7.88
C LEU A 93 1.83 -7.72 -9.15
N GLY A 94 2.36 -6.50 -9.01
CA GLY A 94 2.70 -5.60 -10.11
C GLY A 94 2.31 -4.17 -9.84
N ALA A 95 2.98 -3.25 -10.54
CA ALA A 95 2.79 -1.82 -10.38
C ALA A 95 2.49 -1.13 -11.73
N SER A 96 1.83 0.01 -11.66
CA SER A 96 1.66 0.93 -12.78
C SER A 96 1.87 2.36 -12.31
N THR A 97 2.50 3.19 -13.13
CA THR A 97 2.83 4.57 -12.79
C THR A 97 2.27 5.52 -13.84
N ASP A 98 1.50 6.49 -13.37
CA ASP A 98 1.06 7.65 -14.13
C ASP A 98 2.01 8.81 -13.78
N ILE A 99 2.81 9.28 -14.75
CA ILE A 99 3.76 10.40 -14.56
C ILE A 99 3.30 11.62 -15.36
N ASP A 100 3.50 12.82 -14.83
CA ASP A 100 3.22 14.05 -15.57
C ASP A 100 4.21 14.24 -16.75
N PRO A 101 3.86 15.02 -17.79
CA PRO A 101 4.77 15.28 -18.91
C PRO A 101 6.09 15.94 -18.51
N GLY A 102 6.10 16.69 -17.40
CA GLY A 102 7.31 17.33 -16.87
C GLY A 102 8.24 16.39 -16.09
N GLY A 103 7.80 15.17 -15.76
CA GLY A 103 8.60 14.22 -15.01
C GLY A 103 8.94 14.68 -13.59
N THR A 104 8.03 15.42 -12.95
CA THR A 104 8.19 16.03 -11.62
C THR A 104 7.19 15.50 -10.59
N ARG A 105 6.07 14.93 -11.05
CA ARG A 105 5.02 14.37 -10.19
C ARG A 105 4.52 13.06 -10.77
N ALA A 106 4.28 12.08 -9.90
CA ALA A 106 3.80 10.79 -10.34
C ALA A 106 2.88 10.13 -9.31
N VAL A 107 2.05 9.22 -9.80
CA VAL A 107 1.25 8.33 -8.97
C VAL A 107 1.56 6.89 -9.36
N THR A 108 2.13 6.14 -8.43
CA THR A 108 2.38 4.70 -8.59
C THR A 108 1.32 3.91 -7.84
N LYS A 109 0.63 3.02 -8.54
CA LYS A 109 -0.30 2.05 -7.99
C LYS A 109 0.37 0.70 -7.95
N LEU A 110 0.53 0.12 -6.76
CA LEU A 110 1.06 -1.22 -6.54
C LEU A 110 -0.08 -2.13 -6.07
N LYS A 111 -0.29 -3.25 -6.76
CA LYS A 111 -1.16 -4.32 -6.25
C LYS A 111 -0.36 -5.23 -5.34
N ALA A 112 -0.91 -5.56 -4.18
CA ALA A 112 -0.29 -6.47 -3.25
C ALA A 112 -1.34 -7.35 -2.54
N THR A 113 -0.91 -8.49 -2.00
CA THR A 113 -1.65 -9.23 -0.98
C THR A 113 -0.86 -9.17 0.31
N ILE A 114 -1.53 -8.76 1.39
CA ILE A 114 -0.98 -8.72 2.74
C ILE A 114 -1.41 -9.98 3.46
N THR A 115 -0.47 -10.70 4.07
CA THR A 115 -0.74 -11.84 4.93
C THR A 115 -0.32 -11.52 6.35
N GLN A 116 -1.20 -11.75 7.31
CA GLN A 116 -0.86 -11.83 8.73
C GLN A 116 -1.23 -13.21 9.25
N ARG A 117 -0.32 -13.85 9.98
CA ARG A 117 -0.60 -15.12 10.65
C ARG A 117 -0.93 -14.87 12.12
N PHE A 118 -1.96 -15.52 12.63
CA PHE A 118 -2.31 -15.50 14.06
C PHE A 118 -3.09 -16.75 14.47
N VAL A 119 -3.35 -16.88 15.78
CA VAL A 119 -4.18 -17.96 16.34
C VAL A 119 -5.56 -17.43 16.67
N LEU A 120 -6.60 -18.07 16.14
CA LEU A 120 -8.01 -17.80 16.41
C LEU A 120 -8.67 -19.07 16.93
N ASP A 121 -9.23 -19.05 18.13
CA ASP A 121 -9.85 -20.22 18.78
C ASP A 121 -8.94 -21.47 18.76
N GLY A 122 -7.65 -21.29 19.01
CA GLY A 122 -6.64 -22.36 18.98
C GLY A 122 -6.29 -22.88 17.59
N CYS A 123 -6.83 -22.28 16.52
CA CYS A 123 -6.52 -22.60 15.13
C CYS A 123 -5.55 -21.56 14.57
N GLU A 124 -4.43 -22.02 14.00
CA GLU A 124 -3.53 -21.13 13.28
C GLU A 124 -4.13 -20.79 11.91
N VAL A 125 -4.24 -19.49 11.62
CA VAL A 125 -4.87 -18.96 10.42
C VAL A 125 -4.00 -17.89 9.75
N ASP A 126 -4.06 -17.87 8.43
CA ASP A 126 -3.54 -16.80 7.60
C ASP A 126 -4.68 -15.88 7.16
N ALA A 127 -4.55 -14.62 7.51
CA ALA A 127 -5.38 -13.53 7.08
C ALA A 127 -4.79 -12.90 5.83
N ASP A 128 -5.37 -13.20 4.67
CA ASP A 128 -4.97 -12.63 3.38
C ASP A 128 -5.88 -11.45 3.01
N ALA A 129 -5.31 -10.26 2.81
CA ALA A 129 -5.98 -9.10 2.28
C ALA A 129 -5.35 -8.67 0.94
N ASP A 130 -6.08 -8.83 -0.16
CA ASP A 130 -5.73 -8.16 -1.40
C ASP A 130 -5.88 -6.66 -1.21
N CYS A 131 -4.96 -5.88 -1.75
CA CYS A 131 -4.92 -4.44 -1.56
C CYS A 131 -4.23 -3.72 -2.72
N ARG A 132 -4.41 -2.41 -2.74
CA ARG A 132 -3.77 -1.48 -3.66
C ARG A 132 -3.14 -0.34 -2.88
N PHE A 133 -1.84 -0.18 -3.07
CA PHE A 133 -1.10 0.95 -2.52
C PHE A 133 -1.00 2.01 -3.61
N CYS A 134 -1.26 3.26 -3.24
CA CYS A 134 -1.11 4.38 -4.15
C CYS A 134 -0.14 5.37 -3.51
N PHE A 135 0.99 5.55 -4.19
CA PHE A 135 2.07 6.44 -3.80
C PHE A 135 1.99 7.70 -4.65
N PHE A 136 1.93 8.85 -4.01
CA PHE A 136 1.98 10.15 -4.66
C PHE A 136 3.38 10.70 -4.47
N PHE A 137 4.15 10.66 -5.55
CA PHE A 137 5.55 11.02 -5.59
C PHE A 137 5.72 12.44 -6.14
N GLU A 138 6.73 13.12 -5.59
CA GLU A 138 7.22 14.39 -6.09
C GLU A 138 8.74 14.29 -6.23
N LYS A 139 9.28 14.93 -7.27
CA LYS A 139 10.71 15.01 -7.53
C LYS A 139 11.28 16.27 -6.90
N GLY A 140 12.46 16.18 -6.30
CA GLY A 140 13.23 17.36 -5.91
C GLY A 140 13.60 18.18 -7.15
N THR A 141 13.34 19.48 -7.10
CA THR A 141 13.59 20.43 -8.18
C THR A 141 14.08 21.75 -7.59
N ARG A 142 14.40 22.74 -8.43
CA ARG A 142 14.78 24.08 -7.97
C ARG A 142 13.72 24.75 -7.08
N THR A 143 12.45 24.37 -7.21
CA THR A 143 11.34 24.91 -6.39
C THR A 143 10.86 23.93 -5.31
N VAL A 144 11.25 22.66 -5.38
CA VAL A 144 10.96 21.62 -4.38
C VAL A 144 12.27 21.27 -3.70
N THR A 145 12.58 21.98 -2.61
CA THR A 145 13.92 22.02 -2.00
C THR A 145 14.09 21.14 -0.78
N ASP A 146 13.01 20.58 -0.24
CA ASP A 146 13.02 19.64 0.88
C ASP A 146 13.24 18.18 0.44
N ILE A 147 13.31 17.94 -0.86
CA ILE A 147 13.78 16.72 -1.50
C ILE A 147 15.01 17.10 -2.32
N ALA A 148 16.08 16.30 -2.27
CA ALA A 148 17.29 16.61 -3.03
C ALA A 148 17.01 16.63 -4.54
N GLU A 149 17.67 17.55 -5.25
CA GLU A 149 17.42 17.76 -6.68
C GLU A 149 17.62 16.47 -7.49
N GLY A 150 16.59 16.10 -8.26
CA GLY A 150 16.59 14.88 -9.06
C GLY A 150 16.09 13.62 -8.36
N GLU A 151 15.97 13.61 -7.03
CA GLU A 151 15.44 12.47 -6.27
C GLU A 151 13.91 12.44 -6.24
N TRP A 152 13.35 11.25 -6.13
CA TRP A 152 11.91 11.05 -5.92
C TRP A 152 11.63 10.65 -4.48
N ARG A 153 10.60 11.25 -3.88
CA ARG A 153 10.11 10.86 -2.56
C ARG A 153 8.58 10.88 -2.53
N ALA A 154 8.01 9.98 -1.75
CA ALA A 154 6.56 9.92 -1.54
C ALA A 154 6.14 11.07 -0.61
N ARG A 155 5.17 11.88 -1.06
CA ARG A 155 4.48 12.89 -0.23
C ARG A 155 3.30 12.28 0.51
N TYR A 156 2.64 11.32 -0.14
CA TYR A 156 1.44 10.70 0.39
C TYR A 156 1.36 9.25 -0.05
N VAL A 157 1.02 8.37 0.86
CA VAL A 157 0.77 6.95 0.55
C VAL A 157 -0.60 6.57 1.10
N ARG A 158 -1.41 5.91 0.29
CA ARG A 158 -2.72 5.41 0.70
C ARG A 158 -2.89 3.96 0.33
N HIS A 159 -3.38 3.19 1.29
CA HIS A 159 -3.71 1.79 1.09
C HIS A 159 -5.23 1.63 1.00
N TRP A 160 -5.67 0.89 -0.01
CA TRP A 160 -7.02 0.36 -0.10
C TRP A 160 -6.93 -1.15 0.00
N TYR A 161 -7.58 -1.71 1.00
CA TYR A 161 -7.90 -3.12 0.97
C TYR A 161 -8.93 -3.30 -0.14
N GLU A 162 -8.71 -4.33 -0.97
CA GLU A 162 -9.39 -4.98 -2.12
C GLU A 162 -10.42 -6.10 -1.89
N ARG A 163 -9.97 -7.09 -1.14
CA ARG A 163 -10.73 -8.26 -0.72
C ARG A 163 -10.01 -8.92 0.46
N ASP A 164 -10.71 -9.57 1.38
CA ASP A 164 -10.09 -10.43 2.38
C ASP A 164 -10.57 -11.89 2.35
N LYS A 165 -9.76 -12.76 2.94
CA LYS A 165 -10.10 -14.14 3.27
C LYS A 165 -9.32 -14.59 4.51
N LEU A 166 -9.88 -15.54 5.24
CA LEU A 166 -9.19 -16.25 6.31
C LEU A 166 -8.93 -17.69 5.87
N VAL A 167 -7.69 -18.15 5.97
CA VAL A 167 -7.26 -19.48 5.53
C VAL A 167 -6.70 -20.23 6.72
N ALA A 168 -7.26 -21.39 7.05
CA ALA A 168 -6.68 -22.25 8.07
C ALA A 168 -5.33 -22.80 7.58
N VAL A 169 -4.26 -22.62 8.37
CA VAL A 169 -2.94 -23.15 8.03
C VAL A 169 -2.95 -24.67 8.09
N ASN A 170 -3.64 -25.22 9.09
CA ASN A 170 -3.94 -26.63 9.17
C ASN A 170 -5.39 -26.87 8.70
N PRO A 171 -5.64 -27.57 7.58
CA PRO A 171 -6.99 -27.78 7.05
C PRO A 171 -7.87 -28.65 7.95
N THR A 172 -7.30 -29.31 8.96
CA THR A 172 -8.05 -30.07 9.98
C THR A 172 -8.46 -29.22 11.19
N LYS A 173 -7.98 -27.97 11.27
CA LYS A 173 -8.26 -27.03 12.36
C LYS A 173 -8.81 -25.72 11.78
N VAL A 174 -10.11 -25.71 11.50
CA VAL A 174 -10.81 -24.55 10.95
C VAL A 174 -11.60 -23.86 12.07
N PRO A 175 -11.38 -22.56 12.34
CA PRO A 175 -12.13 -21.85 13.35
C PRO A 175 -13.60 -21.68 12.93
N LYS A 176 -14.50 -21.62 13.91
CA LYS A 176 -15.91 -21.33 13.67
C LYS A 176 -16.13 -19.82 13.70
N LEU A 177 -16.53 -19.25 12.58
CA LEU A 177 -16.80 -17.81 12.48
C LEU A 177 -18.29 -17.51 12.74
N ASP A 178 -18.57 -16.34 13.30
CA ASP A 178 -19.93 -15.83 13.47
C ASP A 178 -20.42 -15.17 12.18
N GLU A 179 -21.23 -15.88 11.41
CA GLU A 179 -21.80 -15.38 10.15
C GLU A 179 -22.68 -14.15 10.33
N VAL A 180 -23.36 -13.99 11.47
CA VAL A 180 -24.23 -12.85 11.75
C VAL A 180 -23.39 -11.58 11.95
N GLU A 181 -22.23 -11.71 12.60
CA GLU A 181 -21.28 -10.60 12.71
C GLU A 181 -20.61 -10.29 11.37
N LEU A 182 -20.14 -11.32 10.63
CA LEU A 182 -19.52 -11.13 9.32
C LEU A 182 -20.45 -10.43 8.31
N ALA A 183 -21.75 -10.71 8.36
CA ALA A 183 -22.75 -10.09 7.48
C ALA A 183 -22.93 -8.58 7.69
N LYS A 184 -22.43 -8.01 8.80
CA LYS A 184 -22.45 -6.56 9.06
C LYS A 184 -21.39 -5.81 8.25
N HIS A 185 -20.48 -6.53 7.59
CA HIS A 185 -19.37 -5.97 6.83
C HIS A 185 -19.61 -6.04 5.32
N PRO A 186 -19.04 -5.11 4.55
CA PRO A 186 -19.12 -5.17 3.10
C PRO A 186 -18.54 -6.50 2.58
N TYR A 187 -19.25 -7.14 1.65
CA TYR A 187 -18.91 -8.45 1.09
C TYR A 187 -17.44 -8.65 0.65
N PRO A 188 -16.69 -7.66 0.13
CA PRO A 188 -15.28 -7.87 -0.14
C PRO A 188 -14.38 -7.92 1.11
N TYR A 189 -14.77 -7.39 2.28
CA TYR A 189 -13.94 -7.33 3.51
C TYR A 189 -14.67 -7.79 4.76
N SER A 190 -15.22 -9.00 4.73
CA SER A 190 -16.02 -9.48 5.85
C SER A 190 -15.17 -9.90 7.05
N HIS A 191 -13.89 -10.27 6.86
CA HIS A 191 -13.09 -10.94 7.90
C HIS A 191 -12.23 -10.01 8.76
N ARG A 192 -12.35 -8.68 8.61
CA ARG A 192 -11.66 -7.64 9.39
C ARG A 192 -10.19 -7.98 9.72
N LEU A 193 -9.34 -8.08 8.70
CA LEU A 193 -7.91 -8.28 8.92
C LEU A 193 -7.16 -7.04 9.45
N CYS A 194 -7.87 -6.02 9.96
CA CYS A 194 -7.30 -4.74 10.40
C CYS A 194 -8.00 -4.16 11.65
N LYS A 195 -8.54 -4.98 12.54
CA LYS A 195 -8.82 -4.54 13.91
C LYS A 195 -8.17 -5.50 14.91
N GLY A 196 -6.92 -5.20 15.24
CA GLY A 196 -6.43 -5.47 16.59
C GLY A 196 -7.09 -4.46 17.53
N THR A 197 -8.09 -4.92 18.27
CA THR A 197 -8.50 -4.37 19.58
C THR A 197 -8.96 -5.55 20.41
#